data_AF-A0A7X3IDH0-F1
#
_entry.id   AF-A0A7X3IDH0-F1
#
_cell.length_a   1.000
_cell.length_b   1.000
_cell.length_c   1.000
_cell.angle_alpha   90.00
_cell.angle_beta   90.00
_cell.angle_gamma   90.00
#
_symmetry.space_group_name_H-M   'P 1'
#
loop_
_entity.id
_entity.type
_entity.pdbx_description
1 polymer ?
#
loop_
_entity_poly.entity_id
_entity_poly.type
_entity_poly.pdbx_seq_one_letter_code
_entity_poly.pdbx_strand_id
1 'polypeptide(L)' 'MSQTPLHAVPSDPIAEGARARAQGRPKDACPYPADSADRIAWLEGYDGVPAAPAHDPSLAAG' A
#
# COMPACT_ATOMS: atom_id res chain seq x y z
N MET A 1 29.59 -11.88 13.22
CA MET A 1 28.61 -11.01 12.54
C MET A 1 27.25 -11.68 12.65
N SER A 2 26.47 -11.30 13.66
CA SER A 2 25.17 -11.92 13.93
C SER A 2 24.10 -11.08 13.27
N GLN A 3 23.55 -11.59 12.16
CA GLN A 3 22.39 -10.99 11.51
C GLN A 3 21.21 -11.10 12.47
N THR A 4 20.86 -10.00 13.13
CA THR A 4 19.54 -9.84 13.73
C THR A 4 18.56 -10.04 12.57
N PRO A 5 17.66 -11.03 12.58
CA PRO A 5 16.61 -11.08 11.58
C PRO A 5 15.79 -9.84 11.88
N LEU A 6 16.01 -8.79 11.08
CA LEU A 6 15.19 -7.61 11.09
C LEU A 6 13.79 -8.17 10.96
N HIS A 7 13.03 -8.08 12.05
CA HIS A 7 11.59 -8.22 12.05
C HIS A 7 11.17 -7.67 10.69
N ALA A 8 10.75 -8.53 9.78
CA ALA A 8 10.07 -8.09 8.59
C ALA A 8 8.84 -7.42 9.19
N VAL A 9 8.94 -6.11 9.44
CA VAL A 9 7.80 -5.27 9.73
C VAL A 9 6.82 -5.71 8.67
N PRO A 10 5.66 -6.28 9.04
CA PRO A 10 4.72 -6.77 8.05
C PRO A 10 4.48 -5.58 7.12
N SER A 11 5.08 -5.64 5.93
CA SER A 11 5.06 -4.51 5.00
C SER A 11 3.60 -4.26 4.75
N ASP A 12 3.09 -3.09 5.14
CA ASP A 12 1.72 -2.71 4.85
C ASP A 12 1.53 -2.85 3.33
N PRO A 13 0.71 -3.81 2.86
CA PRO A 13 0.62 -4.10 1.43
C PRO A 13 0.21 -2.86 0.66
N ILE A 14 -0.64 -1.99 1.23
CA ILE A 14 -1.06 -0.72 0.62
C ILE A 14 0.15 0.19 0.40
N ALA A 15 0.96 0.40 1.43
CA ALA A 15 2.16 1.23 1.32
C ALA A 15 3.18 0.63 0.34
N GLU A 16 3.30 -0.69 0.28
CA GLU A 16 4.19 -1.36 -0.66
C GLU A 16 3.71 -1.20 -2.12
N GLY A 17 2.41 -1.32 -2.38
CA GLY A 17 1.81 -1.08 -3.68
C GLY A 17 2.01 0.35 -4.18
N ALA A 18 1.79 1.33 -3.31
CA ALA A 18 2.03 2.74 -3.61
C ALA A 18 3.51 3.01 -3.97
N ARG A 19 4.44 2.39 -3.23
CA ARG A 19 5.88 2.47 -3.52
C ARG A 19 6.24 1.81 -4.85
N ALA A 20 5.64 0.67 -5.17
CA ALA A 20 5.85 -0.01 -6.44
C ALA A 20 5.43 0.88 -7.63
N ARG A 21 4.25 1.52 -7.55
CA ARG A 21 3.81 2.53 -8.52
C ARG A 21 4.80 3.69 -8.63
N ALA A 22 5.22 4.26 -7.50
CA ALA A 22 6.16 5.39 -7.48
C ALA A 22 7.53 5.04 -8.08
N GLN A 23 7.94 3.78 -8.01
CA GLN A 23 9.16 3.24 -8.62
C GLN A 23 8.97 2.84 -10.09
N GLY A 24 7.74 2.89 -10.64
CA GLY A 24 7.44 2.42 -11.99
C GLY A 24 7.48 0.89 -12.14
N ARG A 25 7.39 0.14 -11.04
CA ARG A 25 7.23 -1.32 -11.08
C ARG A 25 5.82 -1.67 -11.58
N PRO A 26 5.62 -2.75 -12.35
CA PRO A 26 4.28 -3.16 -12.81
C PRO A 26 3.46 -3.84 -11.70
N LYS A 27 2.14 -3.96 -11.89
CA LYS A 27 1.23 -4.68 -10.97
C LYS A 27 1.58 -6.17 -10.82
N ASP A 28 2.10 -6.79 -11.87
CA ASP A 28 2.52 -8.19 -11.84
C ASP A 28 3.76 -8.43 -10.97
N ALA A 29 4.42 -7.37 -10.51
CA ALA A 29 5.49 -7.47 -9.51
C ALA A 29 4.97 -7.61 -8.06
N CYS A 30 3.65 -7.69 -7.88
CA CYS A 30 3.01 -7.97 -6.60
C CYS A 30 3.45 -9.35 -6.08
N PRO A 31 4.10 -9.43 -4.90
CA PRO A 31 4.62 -10.69 -4.37
C PRO A 31 3.53 -11.56 -3.72
N TYR A 32 2.33 -11.01 -3.51
CA TYR A 32 1.25 -11.67 -2.80
C TYR A 32 0.45 -12.62 -3.74
N PRO A 33 0.00 -13.78 -3.21
CA PRO A 33 -0.85 -14.72 -3.96
C PRO A 33 -2.10 -14.06 -4.54
N ALA A 34 -2.59 -14.56 -5.69
CA ALA A 34 -3.73 -13.99 -6.41
C ALA A 34 -4.99 -13.78 -5.54
N ASP A 35 -5.24 -14.71 -4.62
CA ASP A 35 -6.46 -14.76 -3.81
C ASP A 35 -6.27 -14.24 -2.37
N SER A 36 -5.13 -13.61 -2.05
CA SER A 36 -4.88 -13.10 -0.70
C SER A 36 -5.43 -11.69 -0.51
N ALA A 37 -5.90 -11.41 0.71
CA ALA A 37 -6.28 -10.07 1.13
C ALA A 37 -5.13 -9.06 0.97
N ASP A 38 -3.89 -9.51 1.18
CA ASP A 38 -2.70 -8.69 1.00
C ASP A 38 -2.49 -8.24 -0.45
N ARG A 39 -2.79 -9.10 -1.44
CA ARG A 39 -2.74 -8.70 -2.85
C ARG A 39 -3.77 -7.63 -3.16
N ILE A 40 -4.98 -7.76 -2.62
CA ILE A 40 -6.05 -6.77 -2.80
C ILE A 40 -5.57 -5.43 -2.24
N ALA A 41 -5.10 -5.41 -1.00
CA ALA A 41 -4.56 -4.22 -0.35
C ALA A 41 -3.36 -3.62 -1.11
N TRP A 42 -2.46 -4.45 -1.63
CA TRP A 42 -1.36 -3.99 -2.47
C TRP A 42 -1.83 -3.33 -3.77
N LEU A 43 -2.83 -3.92 -4.42
CA LEU A 43 -3.41 -3.36 -5.63
C LEU A 43 -4.14 -2.04 -5.36
N GLU A 44 -4.84 -1.90 -4.22
CA GLU A 44 -5.45 -0.62 -3.80
C GLU A 44 -4.41 0.50 -3.68
N GLY A 45 -3.30 0.21 -2.98
CA GLY A 45 -2.18 1.14 -2.86
C GLY A 45 -1.50 1.45 -4.21
N TYR A 46 -1.34 0.44 -5.06
CA TYR A 46 -0.77 0.60 -6.40
C TYR A 46 -1.65 1.45 -7.31
N ASP A 47 -2.96 1.22 -7.31
CA ASP A 47 -3.91 2.02 -8.08
C ASP A 47 -4.01 3.45 -7.55
N GLY A 48 -3.57 3.67 -6.30
CA GLY A 48 -3.64 4.95 -5.63
C GLY A 48 -5.08 5.39 -5.46
N VAL A 49 -6.00 4.42 -5.32
CA VAL A 49 -7.37 4.70 -4.88
C VAL A 49 -7.23 5.18 -3.45
N PRO A 50 -7.44 6.48 -3.16
CA PRO A 50 -7.52 6.88 -1.77
C PRO A 50 -8.70 6.10 -1.19
N ALA A 51 -8.46 5.31 -0.14
CA ALA A 51 -9.54 4.84 0.72
C ALA A 51 -10.38 6.09 0.99
N ALA A 52 -11.64 6.08 0.52
CA ALA A 52 -12.44 7.26 0.24
C ALA A 52 -12.12 8.38 1.23
N PRO A 53 -11.80 9.62 0.77
CA PRO A 53 -11.44 10.69 1.68
C PRO A 53 -12.50 10.73 2.75
N ALA A 54 -12.09 10.44 4.00
CA ALA A 54 -12.94 10.66 5.15
C ALA A 54 -13.38 12.11 5.03
N HIS A 55 -14.64 12.27 4.68
CA HIS A 55 -15.39 13.51 4.51
C HIS A 55 -14.62 14.74 5.03
N ASP A 56 -14.09 15.56 4.13
CA ASP A 56 -14.04 16.99 4.45
C ASP A 56 -15.45 17.51 4.22
N PRO A 57 -16.07 18.03 5.28
CA PRO A 57 -16.68 19.33 5.09
C PRO A 57 -16.39 20.22 6.29
N SER A 58 -15.53 21.23 6.12
CA SER A 58 -15.94 22.57 6.55
C SER A 58 -15.09 23.70 5.94
N LEU A 59 -15.50 24.10 4.75
CA LEU A 59 -15.50 25.51 4.37
C LEU A 59 -16.60 26.23 5.18
N ALA A 60 -16.28 26.87 6.32
CA ALA A 60 -16.95 28.08 6.85
C ALA A 60 -16.61 28.38 8.33
N ALA A 61 -15.67 29.29 8.57
CA ALA A 61 -15.63 30.23 9.70
C ALA A 61 -14.52 31.24 9.40
N GLY A 62 -14.69 32.54 9.30
CA GLY A 62 -15.80 33.49 9.45
C GLY A 62 -15.18 34.87 9.24
#